data_AF-A0A528WSK5-F1
#
_entry.id   AF-A0A528WSK5-F1
#
_cell.length_a   1.000
_cell.length_b   1.000
_cell.length_c   1.000
_cell.angle_alpha   90.00
_cell.angle_beta   90.00
_cell.angle_gamma   90.00
#
_symmetry.space_group_name_H-M   'P 1'
#
loop_
_entity.id
_entity.type
_entity.pdbx_description
1 polymer ?
#
loop_
_entity_poly.entity_id
_entity_poly.type
_entity_poly.pdbx_seq_one_letter_code
_entity_poly.pdbx_strand_id
1 'polypeptide(L)' 'PYGGSSTIDQSFLWRPFKTSRNHETGIQGLYHIGASTHPGAGLGGGSGFLLAGRL' A
#
# COMPACT_ATOMS: atom_id res chain seq x y z
N PRO A 1 4.76 -1.08 18.08
CA PRO A 1 4.81 0.26 17.45
C PRO A 1 3.68 0.45 16.42
N TYR A 2 2.49 0.83 16.87
CA TYR A 2 1.38 1.24 16.01
C TYR A 2 1.46 2.75 15.82
N GLY A 3 2.17 3.19 14.79
CA GLY A 3 2.27 4.60 14.40
C GLY A 3 1.54 4.82 13.08
N GLY A 4 0.35 5.43 13.12
CA GLY A 4 -0.47 5.70 11.92
C GLY A 4 -1.93 5.24 12.09
N SER A 5 -2.81 5.71 11.20
CA SER A 5 -4.23 5.33 11.20
C SER A 5 -4.43 4.00 10.47
N SER A 6 -5.37 3.17 10.97
CA SER A 6 -5.83 1.94 10.28
C SER A 6 -7.20 2.12 9.61
N THR A 7 -7.65 3.36 9.45
CA THR A 7 -8.91 3.67 8.76
C THR A 7 -8.83 3.35 7.26
N ILE A 8 -9.97 3.09 6.63
CA ILE A 8 -10.03 2.71 5.21
C ILE A 8 -9.46 3.83 4.33
N ASP A 9 -9.81 5.08 4.60
CA ASP A 9 -9.27 6.22 3.88
C ASP A 9 -7.74 6.27 3.97
N GLN A 10 -7.14 5.89 5.11
CA GLN A 10 -5.69 5.88 5.25
C GLN A 10 -4.99 4.98 4.21
N SER A 11 -5.55 3.80 3.93
CA SER A 11 -4.94 2.81 3.03
C SER A 11 -5.47 2.85 1.59
N PHE A 12 -6.51 3.65 1.32
CA PHE A 12 -7.23 3.61 0.05
C PHE A 12 -7.58 4.98 -0.56
N LEU A 13 -7.33 6.11 0.14
CA LEU A 13 -7.62 7.47 -0.38
C LEU A 13 -7.02 7.73 -1.77
N TRP A 14 -5.81 7.23 -2.01
CA TRP A 14 -5.08 7.41 -3.27
C TRP A 14 -5.12 6.18 -4.20
N ARG A 15 -6.07 5.26 -3.97
CA ARG A 15 -6.31 4.08 -4.81
C ARG A 15 -7.66 4.19 -5.54
N PRO A 16 -7.84 5.20 -6.40
CA PRO A 16 -9.15 5.51 -7.02
C PRO A 16 -9.63 4.44 -8.00
N PHE A 17 -8.74 3.55 -8.46
CA PHE A 17 -9.06 2.53 -9.45
C PHE A 17 -9.44 1.22 -8.79
N LYS A 18 -10.60 0.67 -9.15
CA LYS A 18 -11.07 -0.66 -8.71
C LYS A 18 -10.09 -1.79 -9.03
N THR A 19 -9.22 -1.58 -10.01
CA THR A 19 -8.19 -2.54 -10.44
C THR A 19 -6.92 -2.49 -9.60
N SER A 20 -6.72 -1.49 -8.73
CA SER A 20 -5.55 -1.46 -7.85
C SER A 20 -5.60 -2.63 -6.86
N ARG A 21 -4.78 -3.65 -7.12
CA ARG A 21 -4.60 -4.86 -6.31
C ARG A 21 -3.13 -5.00 -5.99
N ASN A 22 -2.79 -5.51 -4.81
CA ASN A 22 -1.41 -5.89 -4.47
C ASN A 22 -0.33 -4.84 -4.85
N HIS A 23 -0.57 -3.57 -4.50
CA HIS A 23 0.30 -2.42 -4.80
C HIS A 23 0.41 -2.01 -6.27
N GLU A 24 -0.31 -2.64 -7.20
CA GLU A 24 -0.29 -2.31 -8.64
C GLU A 24 -0.96 -0.96 -8.94
N THR A 25 -0.38 -0.28 -9.92
CA THR A 25 -0.94 0.93 -10.53
C THR A 25 -1.43 0.65 -11.95
N GLY A 26 -2.03 1.64 -12.61
CA GLY A 26 -2.39 1.53 -14.04
C GLY A 26 -1.19 1.53 -14.99
N ILE A 27 0.03 1.72 -14.48
CA ILE A 27 1.27 1.75 -15.26
C ILE A 27 2.03 0.44 -15.00
N GLN A 28 2.39 -0.27 -16.08
CA GLN A 28 3.12 -1.53 -16.00
C GLN A 28 4.49 -1.32 -15.32
N GLY A 29 4.79 -2.16 -14.34
CA GLY A 29 6.05 -2.11 -13.59
C GLY A 29 6.13 -1.01 -12.52
N LEU A 30 5.07 -0.19 -12.35
CA LEU A 30 5.00 0.82 -11.30
C LEU A 30 4.08 0.37 -10.16
N TYR A 31 4.59 0.43 -8.93
CA TYR A 31 3.89 0.01 -7.72
C TYR A 31 3.84 1.11 -6.66
N HIS A 32 2.74 1.16 -5.90
CA HIS A 32 2.52 2.11 -4.80
C HIS A 32 2.59 1.35 -3.46
N ILE A 33 3.55 1.75 -2.61
CA ILE A 33 3.72 1.22 -1.25
C ILE A 33 3.74 2.36 -0.23
N GLY A 34 3.87 2.00 1.04
CA GLY A 34 3.97 2.95 2.15
C GLY A 34 2.66 3.05 2.93
N ALA A 35 2.57 4.11 3.73
CA ALA A 35 1.47 4.31 4.67
C ALA A 35 0.10 4.25 3.97
N SER A 36 0.00 4.87 2.80
CA SER A 36 -1.21 4.94 1.97
C SER A 36 -1.70 3.60 1.39
N THR A 37 -1.11 2.46 1.78
CA THR A 37 -1.45 1.15 1.20
C THR A 37 -1.49 0.05 2.27
N HIS A 38 -2.49 -0.81 2.25
CA HIS A 38 -2.59 -1.91 3.21
C HIS A 38 -1.61 -3.06 2.89
N PRO A 39 -0.88 -3.63 3.89
CA PRO A 39 -0.66 -3.11 5.24
C PRO A 39 0.42 -2.01 5.25
N GLY A 40 0.06 -0.81 5.72
CA GLY A 40 0.94 0.36 5.62
C GLY A 40 1.00 1.23 6.86
N ALA A 41 0.03 1.12 7.77
CA ALA A 41 0.10 1.82 9.05
C ALA A 41 1.32 1.31 9.85
N GLY A 42 2.20 2.22 10.26
CA GLY A 42 3.41 1.91 11.02
C GLY A 42 4.71 2.30 10.30
N LEU A 43 5.80 2.38 11.07
CA LEU A 43 7.15 2.65 10.56
C LEU A 43 7.86 1.41 9.98
N GLY A 44 7.20 0.25 10.00
CA GLY A 44 7.81 -1.04 9.66
C GLY A 44 7.90 -1.37 8.17
N GLY A 45 7.37 -0.51 7.28
CA GLY A 45 7.49 -0.71 5.83
C GLY A 45 6.87 -2.01 5.29
N GLY A 46 5.88 -2.58 5.98
CA GLY A 46 5.32 -3.91 5.67
C GLY A 46 4.79 -4.05 4.23
N SER A 47 4.16 -3.02 3.67
CA SER A 47 3.71 -2.99 2.27
C SER A 47 4.86 -3.18 1.27
N GLY A 48 6.00 -2.53 1.52
CA GLY A 48 7.20 -2.69 0.68
C GLY A 48 7.82 -4.08 0.80
N PHE A 49 7.91 -4.62 2.01
CA PHE A 49 8.44 -5.96 2.26
C PHE A 49 7.61 -7.04 1.55
N LEU A 50 6.28 -6.96 1.64
CA LEU A 50 5.38 -7.92 0.99
C LEU A 50 5.41 -7.81 -0.54
N LEU A 51 5.47 -6.58 -1.07
CA LEU A 51 5.61 -6.39 -2.51
C LEU A 51 6.91 -7.00 -3.01
N ALA A 52 8.03 -6.74 -2.33
CA ALA A 52 9.33 -7.28 -2.72
C ALA A 52 9.38 -8.81 -2.69
N GLY A 53 8.65 -9.47 -1.77
CA GLY A 53 8.55 -10.94 -1.75
C GLY A 53 7.63 -11.54 -2.81
N ARG A 54 6.77 -10.73 -3.44
CA ARG A 54 5.88 -11.15 -4.54
C ARG A 54 6.55 -11.00 -5.92
N LEU A 55 7.34 -9.94 -6.09
CA LEU A 55 8.06 -9.63 -7.33
C LEU A 55 9.17 -10.65 -7.58
#